data_AF-C3ZCZ8-F1
#
_entry.id   AF-C3ZCZ8-F1
#
_cell.length_a   1.000
_cell.length_b   1.000
_cell.length_c   1.000
_cell.angle_alpha   90.00
_cell.angle_beta   90.00
_cell.angle_gamma   90.00
#
_symmetry.space_group_name_H-M   'P 1'
#
loop_
_entity.id
_entity.type
_entity.pdbx_description
1 polymer ?
#
loop_
_entity_poly.entity_id
_entity_poly.type
_entity_poly.pdbx_seq_one_letter_code
_entity_poly.pdbx_strand_id
1 'polypeptide(L)'
;LVCRTPLDIILLLDGSGSVGSYNFEKVKQFSQKLVETFDIGPSGTQIGVIQYSTRVRQEFSMNSFQSKETLSNAIDDIAYMRGGTRTGRAI
;
A
#
# COMPACT_ATOMS: atom_id res chain seq x y z
N LEU A 1 -9.17 -12.42 -14.06
CA LEU A 1 -10.29 -12.48 -13.09
C LEU A 1 -10.26 -11.19 -12.29
N VAL A 2 -11.40 -10.54 -12.04
CA VAL A 2 -11.50 -9.30 -11.23
C VAL A 2 -12.49 -9.56 -10.10
N CYS A 3 -12.09 -9.28 -8.85
CA CYS A 3 -12.95 -9.34 -7.68
C CYS A 3 -13.88 -8.13 -7.67
N ARG A 4 -15.20 -8.37 -7.70
CA ARG A 4 -16.24 -7.33 -7.76
C ARG A 4 -16.98 -7.12 -6.44
N THR A 5 -16.76 -7.98 -5.45
CA THR A 5 -17.31 -7.78 -4.11
C THR A 5 -16.55 -6.61 -3.46
N PRO A 6 -17.24 -5.55 -3.01
CA PRO A 6 -16.59 -4.45 -2.30
C PRO A 6 -15.89 -4.95 -1.03
N LEU A 7 -14.66 -4.49 -0.82
CA LEU A 7 -13.81 -4.83 0.31
C LEU A 7 -13.05 -3.59 0.78
N ASP A 8 -12.78 -3.54 2.08
CA ASP A 8 -11.89 -2.55 2.68
C ASP A 8 -10.55 -3.22 3.02
N ILE A 9 -9.46 -2.73 2.43
CA ILE A 9 -8.12 -3.32 2.58
C ILE A 9 -7.14 -2.26 3.06
N ILE A 10 -6.37 -2.59 4.10
CA ILE A 10 -5.20 -1.81 4.50
C ILE A 10 -3.94 -2.62 4.16
N LEU A 11 -3.07 -2.05 3.33
CA LEU A 11 -1.74 -2.61 3.09
C LEU A 11 -0.76 -1.99 4.08
N LEU A 12 -0.20 -2.83 4.95
CA LEU A 12 0.84 -2.44 5.88
C LEU A 12 2.21 -2.84 5.32
N LEU A 13 2.96 -1.86 4.80
CA LEU A 13 4.22 -2.06 4.11
C LEU A 13 5.41 -1.93 5.08
N ASP A 14 6.28 -2.93 5.09
CA ASP A 14 7.56 -2.85 5.80
C ASP A 14 8.54 -1.97 5.02
N GLY A 15 8.80 -0.77 5.56
CA GLY A 15 9.76 0.22 5.09
C GLY A 15 11.07 0.23 5.89
N SER A 16 11.35 -0.84 6.63
CA SER A 16 12.57 -0.96 7.43
C SER A 16 13.82 -1.19 6.59
N GLY A 17 14.96 -0.78 7.15
CA GLY A 17 16.30 -0.86 6.56
C GLY A 17 16.69 -2.26 6.08
N SER A 18 16.23 -3.31 6.78
CA SER A 18 16.47 -4.71 6.42
C SER A 18 15.83 -5.14 5.11
N VAL A 19 14.77 -4.45 4.66
CA VAL A 19 14.14 -4.69 3.35
C VAL A 19 15.09 -4.20 2.26
N GLY A 20 15.61 -2.97 2.41
CA GLY A 20 16.46 -2.34 1.40
C GLY A 20 15.64 -1.79 0.21
N SER A 21 16.15 -0.73 -0.44
CA SER A 21 15.41 -0.02 -1.48
C SER A 21 15.03 -0.89 -2.67
N TYR A 22 15.91 -1.81 -3.08
CA TYR A 22 15.65 -2.73 -4.18
C TYR A 22 14.46 -3.67 -3.90
N ASN A 23 14.35 -4.21 -2.69
CA ASN A 23 13.21 -5.07 -2.35
C ASN A 23 11.95 -4.25 -2.04
N PHE A 24 12.10 -3.03 -1.52
CA PHE A 24 10.95 -2.14 -1.33
C PHE A 24 10.27 -1.81 -2.66
N GLU A 25 11.05 -1.65 -3.74
CA GLU A 25 10.48 -1.50 -5.09
C GLU A 25 9.67 -2.73 -5.52
N LYS A 26 10.11 -3.94 -5.16
CA LYS A 26 9.33 -5.18 -5.39
C LYS A 26 8.04 -5.22 -4.57
N VAL A 27 8.05 -4.69 -3.34
CA VAL A 27 6.85 -4.56 -2.50
C VAL A 27 5.84 -3.61 -3.15
N LYS A 28 6.28 -2.49 -3.72
CA LYS A 28 5.42 -1.58 -4.49
C LYS A 28 4.82 -2.28 -5.71
N GLN A 29 5.64 -2.97 -6.50
CA GLN A 29 5.19 -3.74 -7.68
C GLN A 29 4.18 -4.84 -7.31
N PHE A 30 4.41 -5.55 -6.21
CA PHE A 30 3.46 -6.53 -5.70
C PHE A 30 2.13 -5.88 -5.32
N SER A 31 2.19 -4.73 -4.62
CA SER A 31 1.01 -3.98 -4.22
C SER A 31 0.20 -3.52 -5.43
N GLN A 32 0.85 -3.01 -6.48
CA GLN A 32 0.18 -2.64 -7.74
C GLN A 32 -0.51 -3.84 -8.41
N LYS A 33 0.17 -5.00 -8.49
CA LYS A 33 -0.44 -6.23 -9.02
C LYS A 33 -1.65 -6.67 -8.20
N LEU A 34 -1.61 -6.48 -6.88
CA LEU A 34 -2.76 -6.75 -6.02
C LEU A 34 -3.92 -5.79 -6.35
N VAL A 35 -3.66 -4.49 -6.52
CA VAL A 35 -4.66 -3.49 -6.93
C VAL A 35 -5.36 -3.90 -8.24
N GLU A 36 -4.61 -4.45 -9.21
CA GLU A 36 -5.18 -4.89 -10.48
C GLU A 36 -6.30 -5.93 -10.33
N THR A 37 -6.26 -6.75 -9.27
CA THR A 37 -7.21 -7.85 -9.05
C THR A 37 -8.59 -7.40 -8.56
N PHE A 38 -8.72 -6.19 -8.01
CA PHE A 38 -9.97 -5.70 -7.42
C PHE A 38 -10.69 -4.73 -8.36
N ASP A 39 -11.97 -4.49 -8.15
CA ASP A 39 -12.70 -3.38 -8.78
C ASP A 39 -12.60 -2.14 -7.88
N ILE A 40 -11.70 -1.21 -8.19
CA ILE A 40 -11.40 -0.04 -7.34
C ILE A 40 -12.32 1.12 -7.68
N GLY A 41 -12.95 1.70 -6.65
CA GLY A 41 -13.80 2.86 -6.81
C GLY A 41 -14.73 3.07 -5.61
N PRO A 42 -15.50 4.17 -5.59
CA PRO A 42 -16.29 4.58 -4.42
C PRO A 42 -17.40 3.60 -4.04
N SER A 43 -17.87 2.77 -4.98
CA SER A 43 -18.81 1.66 -4.73
C SER A 43 -18.14 0.29 -4.83
N GLY A 44 -16.81 0.25 -4.94
CA GLY A 44 -16.01 -0.95 -5.11
C GLY A 44 -15.08 -1.20 -3.92
N THR A 45 -13.96 -1.88 -4.18
CA THR A 45 -12.90 -2.09 -3.19
C THR A 45 -12.14 -0.79 -2.93
N GLN A 46 -11.90 -0.49 -1.66
CA GLN A 46 -11.13 0.66 -1.22
C GLN A 46 -9.85 0.19 -0.52
N ILE A 47 -8.72 0.82 -0.87
CA ILE A 47 -7.40 0.42 -0.37
C ILE A 47 -6.71 1.62 0.27
N GLY A 48 -6.32 1.47 1.54
CA GLY A 48 -5.42 2.39 2.23
C GLY A 48 -4.02 1.80 2.36
N VAL A 49 -3.01 2.64 2.49
CA VAL A 49 -1.62 2.21 2.64
C VAL A 49 -0.96 2.89 3.84
N ILE A 50 -0.35 2.07 4.67
CA ILE A 50 0.47 2.49 5.81
C ILE A 50 1.86 1.88 5.61
N GLN A 51 2.90 2.68 5.81
CA GLN A 51 4.27 2.21 5.87
C GLN A 51 4.77 2.22 7.31
N TYR A 52 5.55 1.23 7.71
CA TYR A 52 6.21 1.21 9.02
C TYR A 52 7.72 0.99 8.91
N SER A 53 8.47 1.66 9.79
CA SER A 53 9.87 1.38 10.07
C SER A 53 10.15 1.67 11.55
N THR A 54 11.07 2.58 11.87
CA THR A 54 11.24 3.18 13.20
C THR A 54 9.96 3.91 13.66
N ARG A 55 9.20 4.44 12.71
CA ARG A 55 7.93 5.15 12.88
C ARG A 55 6.88 4.59 11.93
N VAL A 56 5.61 4.88 12.20
CA VAL A 56 4.49 4.58 11.30
C VAL A 56 4.20 5.84 10.48
N ARG A 57 3.96 5.68 9.18
CA ARG A 57 3.51 6.75 8.30
C ARG A 57 2.31 6.26 7.51
N GLN A 58 1.20 6.95 7.66
CA GLN A 58 0.07 6.79 6.76
C GLN A 58 0.45 7.43 5.42
N GLU A 59 0.55 6.63 4.37
CA GLU A 59 0.80 7.15 3.03
C GLU A 59 -0.49 7.74 2.46
N PHE A 60 -1.60 7.01 2.61
CA PHE A 60 -2.94 7.50 2.30
C PHE A 60 -4.03 6.63 2.94
N SER A 61 -5.19 7.24 3.16
CA SER A 61 -6.37 6.59 3.73
C SER A 61 -7.12 5.74 2.69
N MET A 62 -8.03 4.90 3.17
CA MET A 62 -9.11 4.38 2.31
C MET A 62 -9.93 5.55 1.75
N ASN A 63 -10.55 5.36 0.58
CA ASN A 63 -11.30 6.38 -0.16
C ASN A 63 -10.49 7.56 -0.71
N SER A 64 -9.15 7.56 -0.59
CA SER A 64 -8.31 8.60 -1.17
C SER A 64 -8.27 8.57 -2.71
N PHE A 65 -8.56 7.43 -3.34
CA PHE A 65 -8.50 7.24 -4.78
C PHE A 65 -9.79 6.63 -5.31
N GLN A 66 -10.17 7.04 -6.53
CA GLN A 66 -11.43 6.67 -7.17
C GLN A 66 -11.22 5.75 -8.38
N SER A 67 -9.97 5.43 -8.73
CA SER A 67 -9.62 4.56 -9.84
C SER A 67 -8.36 3.75 -9.56
N LYS A 68 -8.23 2.60 -10.24
CA LYS A 68 -7.00 1.78 -10.19
C LYS A 68 -5.76 2.57 -10.57
N GLU A 69 -5.85 3.38 -11.61
CA GLU A 69 -4.73 4.15 -12.14
C GLU A 69 -4.19 5.14 -11.10
N THR A 70 -5.07 5.93 -10.49
CA THR A 70 -4.67 6.93 -9.49
C THR A 70 -4.10 6.27 -8.23
N LEU A 71 -4.68 5.14 -7.81
CA LEU A 71 -4.17 4.34 -6.70
C LEU A 71 -2.79 3.71 -7.01
N SER A 72 -2.61 3.13 -8.20
CA SER A 72 -1.34 2.52 -8.60
C SER A 72 -0.21 3.53 -8.74
N ASN A 73 -0.50 4.74 -9.23
CA ASN A 73 0.47 5.83 -9.28
C ASN A 73 0.85 6.29 -7.87
N ALA A 74 -0.14 6.41 -6.97
CA ALA A 74 0.14 6.77 -5.58
C ALA A 74 0.99 5.73 -4.85
N ILE A 75 0.81 4.43 -5.15
CA ILE A 75 1.71 3.37 -4.66
C ILE A 75 3.12 3.53 -5.23
N ASP A 76 3.24 3.92 -6.50
CA ASP A 76 4.54 4.12 -7.15
C ASP A 76 5.32 5.31 -6.53
N ASP A 77 4.60 6.33 -6.08
CA ASP A 77 5.19 7.52 -5.48
C ASP A 77 5.60 7.33 -4.00
N ILE A 78 5.31 6.18 -3.38
CA ILE A 78 5.65 5.91 -1.98
C ILE A 78 7.17 5.92 -1.80
N ALA A 79 7.67 6.91 -1.06
CA ALA A 79 9.07 7.01 -0.69
C ALA A 79 9.45 5.97 0.38
N TYR A 80 10.52 5.21 0.16
CA TYR A 80 11.07 4.26 1.14
C TYR A 80 11.59 4.98 2.40
N MET A 81 11.05 4.62 3.59
CA MET A 81 11.35 5.31 4.85
C MET A 81 12.76 5.09 5.36
N ARG A 82 13.27 3.86 5.25
CA ARG A 82 14.52 3.41 5.90
C ARG A 82 14.36 3.45 7.44
N GLY A 83 15.12 2.63 8.17
CA GLY A 83 15.12 2.63 9.64
C GLY A 83 14.99 1.25 10.29
N GLY A 84 14.63 1.20 11.57
CA GLY A 84 14.41 -0.06 12.28
C GLY A 84 13.11 -0.75 11.88
N THR A 85 12.91 -1.98 12.37
CA THR A 85 11.70 -2.77 12.12
C THR A 85 10.85 -2.80 13.39
N ARG A 86 9.78 -2.00 13.46
CA ARG A 86 8.90 -1.90 14.64
C ARG A 86 7.46 -2.21 14.32
N THR A 87 7.21 -3.44 13.87
CA THR A 87 5.87 -3.91 13.47
C THR A 87 4.82 -3.73 14.57
N GLY A 88 5.18 -3.96 15.84
CA GLY A 88 4.25 -3.81 16.98
C GLY A 88 3.76 -2.38 17.25
N ARG A 89 4.29 -1.36 16.56
CA ARG A 89 3.72 0.00 16.61
C ARG A 89 2.65 0.25 15.54
N ALA A 90 2.53 -0.66 14.58
CA ALA A 90 1.75 -0.49 13.37
C ALA A 90 0.46 -1.33 13.33
N ILE A 91 0.23 -2.15 14.37
CA ILE A 91 -0.95 -2.99 14.60
C ILE A 91 -1.44 -2.78 16.03
#